data_AF-A0A954FZA4-F1
#
_entry.id   AF-A0A954FZA4-F1
#
_cell.length_a   1.000
_cell.length_b   1.000
_cell.length_c   1.000
_cell.angle_alpha   90.00
_cell.angle_beta   90.00
_cell.angle_gamma   90.00
#
_symmetry.space_group_name_H-M   'P 1'
#
loop_
_entity.id
_entity.type
_entity.pdbx_description
1 polymer ?
#
loop_
_entity_poly.entity_id
_entity_poly.type
_entity_poly.pdbx_seq_one_letter_code
_entity_poly.pdbx_strand_id
1 'polypeptide(L)' 'MPIILGDIKLFTLEEIYESVGITAQTMRKHIADGSVKARKLGRIGWVISERALLEFFESGNQEATSEPAAAQE' A
#
# COMPACT_ATOMS: atom_id res chain seq x y z
N MET A 1 -6.08 9.22 -13.07
CA MET A 1 -5.01 9.31 -14.09
C MET A 1 -3.68 8.97 -13.45
N PRO A 2 -3.03 7.85 -13.84
CA PRO A 2 -1.77 7.44 -13.27
C PRO A 2 -0.64 8.39 -13.69
N ILE A 3 0.23 8.72 -12.73
CA ILE A 3 1.41 9.54 -13.01
C ILE A 3 2.50 8.60 -13.48
N ILE A 4 2.89 8.72 -14.74
CA ILE A 4 4.00 7.96 -15.30
C ILE A 4 5.27 8.81 -15.13
N LEU A 5 6.21 8.31 -14.32
CA LEU A 5 7.51 8.95 -14.12
C LEU A 5 8.59 8.06 -14.75
N GLY A 6 8.95 8.37 -16.00
CA GLY A 6 9.81 7.50 -16.81
C GLY A 6 9.12 6.16 -17.06
N ASP A 7 9.77 5.06 -16.65
CA ASP A 7 9.20 3.70 -16.71
C ASP A 7 8.43 3.29 -15.44
N ILE A 8 8.34 4.17 -14.43
CA ILE A 8 7.70 3.85 -13.15
C ILE A 8 6.27 4.39 -13.14
N LYS A 9 5.30 3.47 -12.98
CA LYS A 9 3.90 3.84 -12.75
C LYS A 9 3.67 4.15 -11.27
N LEU A 10 3.09 5.31 -11.01
CA LEU A 10 2.67 5.76 -9.69
C LEU A 10 1.15 5.77 -9.63
N PHE A 11 0.62 5.13 -8.60
CA PHE A 11 -0.80 5.07 -8.30
C PHE A 11 -1.12 5.98 -7.12
N THR A 12 -2.21 6.75 -7.22
CA THR A 12 -2.77 7.44 -6.07
C THR A 12 -3.62 6.49 -5.25
N LEU A 13 -3.99 6.89 -4.04
CA LEU A 13 -4.88 6.09 -3.19
C LEU A 13 -6.24 5.80 -3.85
N GLU A 14 -6.74 6.74 -4.66
CA GLU A 14 -8.00 6.59 -5.39
C GLU A 14 -7.89 5.55 -6.50
N GLU A 15 -6.81 5.57 -7.28
CA GLU A 15 -6.60 4.60 -8.37
C GLU A 15 -6.38 3.17 -7.82
N ILE A 16 -5.76 3.05 -6.64
CA ILE A 16 -5.61 1.76 -5.96
C ILE A 16 -6.98 1.22 -5.50
N TYR A 17 -7.86 2.11 -5.02
CA TYR A 17 -9.22 1.75 -4.70
C TYR A 17 -9.99 1.27 -5.94
N GLU A 18 -9.87 1.96 -7.07
CA GLU A 18 -10.54 1.53 -8.31
C GLU A 18 -9.96 0.23 -8.88
N SER A 19 -8.65 0.00 -8.72
CA SER A 19 -7.97 -1.17 -9.31
C SER A 19 -8.12 -2.45 -8.48
N VAL A 20 -8.05 -2.35 -7.15
CA VAL A 20 -7.99 -3.52 -6.24
C VAL A 20 -9.05 -3.47 -5.13
N GLY A 21 -9.85 -2.39 -5.06
CA GLY A 21 -10.91 -2.25 -4.06
C GLY A 21 -10.42 -1.84 -2.66
N ILE A 22 -9.13 -1.51 -2.49
CA ILE A 22 -8.59 -1.12 -1.18
C ILE A 22 -8.88 0.35 -0.92
N THR A 23 -9.58 0.65 0.17
CA THR A 23 -9.93 2.03 0.50
C THR A 23 -8.71 2.88 0.82
N ALA A 24 -8.79 4.18 0.51
CA ALA A 24 -7.76 5.14 0.85
C ALA A 24 -7.46 5.19 2.37
N GLN A 25 -8.44 4.88 3.23
CA GLN A 25 -8.26 4.82 4.68
C GLN A 25 -7.36 3.65 5.09
N THR A 26 -7.61 2.46 4.54
CA THR A 26 -6.77 1.27 4.77
C THR A 26 -5.35 1.52 4.27
N MET A 27 -5.22 2.07 3.07
CA MET A 27 -3.90 2.35 2.51
C MET A 27 -3.13 3.41 3.32
N ARG A 28 -3.81 4.45 3.84
CA ARG A 28 -3.18 5.41 4.77
C ARG A 28 -2.67 4.75 6.05
N LYS A 29 -3.39 3.75 6.59
CA LYS A 29 -2.91 2.99 7.75
C LYS A 29 -1.61 2.25 7.42
N HIS A 30 -1.57 1.51 6.31
CA HIS A 30 -0.34 0.81 5.89
C HIS A 30 0.84 1.75 5.60
N ILE A 31 0.57 2.96 5.09
CA ILE A 31 1.61 3.98 4.91
C ILE A 31 2.14 4.46 6.25
N ALA A 32 1.26 4.69 7.23
CA ALA A 32 1.65 5.15 8.57
C ALA A 32 2.39 4.06 9.37
N ASP A 33 1.98 2.81 9.19
CA ASP A 33 2.58 1.61 9.79
C ASP A 33 3.95 1.26 9.17
N GLY A 34 4.20 1.73 7.94
CA GLY A 34 5.45 1.51 7.21
C GLY A 34 5.46 0.21 6.40
N SER A 35 4.37 -0.56 6.42
CA SER A 35 4.21 -1.79 5.65
C SER A 35 4.04 -1.57 4.13
N VAL A 36 3.76 -0.34 3.67
CA VAL A 36 3.84 0.03 2.24
C VAL A 36 4.69 1.27 2.00
N LYS A 37 5.60 1.20 1.04
CA LYS A 37 6.44 2.33 0.62
C LYS A 37 5.63 3.31 -0.25
N ALA A 38 5.17 4.40 0.35
CA ALA A 38 4.54 5.52 -0.34
C ALA A 38 5.38 6.80 -0.30
N ARG A 39 5.21 7.66 -1.29
CA ARG A 39 5.86 8.98 -1.37
C ARG A 39 4.80 10.07 -1.47
N LYS A 40 4.97 11.17 -0.73
CA LYS A 40 4.09 12.33 -0.86
C LYS A 40 4.51 13.18 -2.06
N LEU A 41 3.60 13.36 -3.01
CA LEU A 41 3.82 14.12 -4.24
C LEU A 41 2.97 15.39 -4.23
N GLY A 42 3.53 16.46 -3.64
CA GLY A 42 2.96 17.80 -3.67
C GLY A 42 1.46 17.86 -3.33
N ARG A 43 0.67 18.45 -4.24
CA ARG A 43 -0.79 18.61 -4.11
C ARG A 43 -1.59 17.34 -4.39
N ILE A 44 -0.98 16.35 -5.06
CA ILE A 44 -1.65 15.10 -5.46
C ILE A 44 -1.78 14.15 -4.25
N GLY A 45 -1.00 14.38 -3.19
CA GLY A 45 -1.06 13.59 -1.97
C GLY A 45 -0.12 12.40 -2.01
N TRP A 46 -0.52 11.28 -1.43
CA TRP A 46 0.31 10.08 -1.34
C TRP A 46 0.20 9.25 -2.62
N VAL A 47 1.36 8.90 -3.19
CA VAL A 47 1.48 8.03 -4.35
C VAL A 47 2.31 6.81 -4.00
N ILE A 48 1.96 5.68 -4.60
CA ILE A 48 2.61 4.38 -4.42
C ILE A 48 3.05 3.89 -5.79
N SER A 49 4.32 3.50 -5.90
CA SER A 49 4.82 2.90 -7.15
C SER A 49 4.31 1.48 -7.34
N GLU A 50 4.12 1.06 -8.60
CA GLU A 50 3.73 -0.31 -8.96
C GLU A 50 4.55 -1.38 -8.22
N ARG A 51 5.88 -1.23 -8.20
CA ARG A 51 6.79 -2.16 -7.49
C ARG A 51 6.52 -2.24 -5.99
N ALA A 52 6.24 -1.11 -5.33
CA ALA A 52 5.97 -1.08 -3.89
C ALA A 52 4.60 -1.68 -3.57
N LEU A 53 3.63 -1.51 -4.48
CA LEU A 53 2.32 -2.12 -4.34
C LEU A 53 2.39 -3.65 -4.52
N LEU A 54 3.15 -4.12 -5.50
CA LEU A 54 3.46 -5.54 -5.70
C LEU A 54 4.16 -6.14 -4.47
N GLU A 55 5.22 -5.49 -3.98
CA GLU A 55 5.94 -5.90 -2.77
C GLU A 55 4.98 -6.01 -1.58
N PHE A 56 4.07 -5.05 -1.40
CA PHE A 56 3.05 -5.09 -0.34
C PHE A 56 2.11 -6.30 -0.46
N PHE A 57 1.66 -6.66 -1.67
CA PHE A 57 0.82 -7.85 -1.87
C PHE A 57 1.58 -9.16 -1.68
N GLU A 58 2.85 -9.21 -2.09
CA GLU A 58 3.71 -10.37 -1.86
C GLU A 58 4.04 -10.55 -0.36
N SER A 59 4.33 -9.45 0.35
CA SER A 59 4.61 -9.45 1.79
C SER A 59 3.36 -9.70 2.64
N GLY A 60 2.17 -9.29 2.18
CA GLY A 60 0.89 -9.58 2.84
C GLY A 60 0.56 -11.08 2.95
N ASN A 61 1.23 -11.94 2.16
CA ASN A 61 1.14 -13.39 2.31
C ASN A 61 2.04 -13.95 3.43
N GLN A 62 2.89 -13.13 4.06
CA GLN A 62 3.79 -13.54 5.14
C GLN A 62 3.45 -12.93 6.52
N GLU A 63 2.58 -11.92 6.59
CA GLU A 63 2.25 -11.21 7.86
C GLU A 63 0.83 -11.51 8.41
N ALA A 64 0.21 -12.62 7.99
CA ALA A 64 -0.95 -13.21 8.69
C ALA A 64 -0.53 -14.16 9.84
N THR A 65 0.65 -13.96 10.42
CA THR A 65 1.08 -14.59 11.68
C THR A 65 1.70 -13.52 12.56
N SER A 66 0.86 -12.62 13.05
CA SER A 66 1.10 -11.86 14.27
C SER A 66 -0.24 -11.55 14.92
N GLU A 67 -1.06 -12.59 15.06
CA GLU A 67 -2.03 -12.70 16.15
C GLU A 67 -1.43 -13.74 17.13
N PRO A 68 -1.12 -13.37 18.39
CA PRO A 68 -0.65 -14.33 19.37
C PRO A 68 -1.77 -15.28 19.76
N ALA A 69 -1.86 -16.42 19.06
CA ALA A 69 -2.51 -17.61 19.56
C ALA A 69 -1.65 -18.22 20.68
N ALA A 70 -1.72 -17.67 21.89
CA ALA A 70 -1.19 -18.30 23.10
C ALA A 70 -1.96 -17.84 24.34
N ALA A 71 -3.19 -18.35 24.46
CA ALA A 71 -3.84 -18.53 25.75
C ALA A 71 -4.07 -20.03 25.96
N GLN A 72 -3.04 -20.77 26.39
CA GLN A 72 -3.03 -22.07 27.12
C GLN A 72 -1.60 -22.14 27.73
N GLU A 73 -1.37 -22.01 29.03
CA GLU A 73 -1.69 -22.94 30.13
C GLU A 73 -1.85 -22.19 31.48
#